data_AF-A0A920WNR0-F1
#
_entry.id   AF-A0A920WNR0-F1
#
_cell.length_a   1.000
_cell.length_b   1.000
_cell.length_c   1.000
_cell.angle_alpha   90.00
_cell.angle_beta   90.00
_cell.angle_gamma   90.00
#
_symmetry.space_group_name_H-M   'P 1'
#
loop_
_entity.id
_entity.type
_entity.pdbx_description
1 polymer ?
#
loop_
_entity_poly.entity_id
_entity_poly.type
_entity_poly.pdbx_seq_one_letter_code
_entity_poly.pdbx_strand_id
1 'polypeptide(L)' 'MVGTGRGAQLGVIVKGGEVLEATRRIDHVVLDKTGTVTEGRMYLESVVAASGD' A
#
# COMPACT_ATOMS: atom_id res chain seq x y z
N MET A 1 -22.03 -6.21 13.42
CA MET A 1 -20.67 -5.97 12.90
C MET A 1 -20.55 -6.57 11.49
N VAL A 2 -21.24 -5.98 10.49
CA VAL A 2 -21.31 -6.53 9.12
C VAL A 2 -20.19 -5.98 8.23
N GLY A 3 -19.80 -4.72 8.44
CA GLY A 3 -18.77 -4.04 7.63
C GLY A 3 -17.39 -4.70 7.69
N THR A 4 -16.94 -5.14 8.88
CA THR A 4 -15.66 -5.84 9.03
C THR A 4 -15.66 -7.22 8.37
N GLY A 5 -16.76 -7.97 8.49
CA GLY A 5 -16.93 -9.28 7.84
C GLY A 5 -16.98 -9.18 6.32
N ARG A 6 -17.67 -8.17 5.77
CA ARG A 6 -17.70 -7.93 4.32
C ARG A 6 -16.35 -7.45 3.79
N GLY A 7 -15.64 -6.60 4.53
CA GLY A 7 -14.28 -6.16 4.18
C GLY A 7 -13.31 -7.34 4.09
N ALA A 8 -13.39 -8.29 5.02
CA ALA A 8 -12.54 -9.48 5.01
C ALA A 8 -12.76 -10.35 3.76
N GLN A 9 -14.00 -10.47 3.27
CA GLN A 9 -14.31 -11.16 2.00
C GLN A 9 -13.70 -10.47 0.78
N LEU A 10 -13.35 -9.18 0.88
CA LEU A 10 -12.69 -8.39 -0.16
C LEU A 10 -11.16 -8.30 0.07
N GLY A 11 -10.61 -9.05 1.04
CA GLY A 11 -9.19 -9.04 1.36
C GLY A 11 -8.74 -7.88 2.27
N VAL A 12 -9.68 -7.10 2.83
CA VAL A 12 -9.38 -5.98 3.72
C VAL A 12 -9.62 -6.40 5.17
N ILE A 13 -8.55 -6.57 5.93
CA ILE A 13 -8.63 -6.97 7.34
C ILE A 13 -8.58 -5.74 8.24
N VAL A 14 -9.68 -5.46 8.94
CA VAL A 14 -9.79 -4.34 9.88
C VAL A 14 -9.87 -4.87 11.31
N LYS A 15 -9.00 -4.38 12.19
CA LYS A 15 -8.89 -4.82 13.58
C LYS A 15 -10.02 -4.24 14.45
N GLY A 16 -11.23 -4.79 14.31
CA GLY A 16 -12.42 -4.38 15.07
C GLY A 16 -13.17 -3.18 14.45
N GLY A 17 -14.36 -2.90 14.99
CA GLY A 17 -15.26 -1.85 14.45
C GLY A 17 -14.79 -0.43 14.72
N GLU A 18 -14.14 -0.18 15.86
CA GLU A 18 -13.67 1.16 16.25
C GLU A 18 -12.66 1.74 15.26
N VAL A 19 -11.76 0.90 14.73
CA VAL A 19 -10.80 1.30 13.69
C VAL A 19 -11.51 1.65 12.39
N LEU A 20 -12.53 0.87 12.00
CA LEU A 20 -13.34 1.15 10.81
C LEU A 20 -14.04 2.53 10.94
N GLU A 21 -14.63 2.83 12.09
CA GLU A 21 -15.26 4.13 12.32
C GLU A 21 -14.25 5.29 12.35
N ALA A 22 -13.07 5.08 12.92
CA ALA A 22 -12.00 6.08 12.95
C ALA A 22 -11.51 6.45 11.54
N THR A 23 -11.47 5.50 10.61
CA THR A 23 -11.01 5.77 9.22
C THR A 23 -11.87 6.77 8.47
N ARG A 24 -13.12 7.01 8.87
CA ARG A 24 -14.04 7.96 8.21
C ARG A 24 -13.54 9.41 8.22
N ARG A 25 -12.65 9.78 9.15
CA ARG A 25 -12.12 11.16 9.30
C ARG A 25 -10.69 11.32 8.78
N ILE A 26 -10.16 10.34 8.05
CA ILE A 26 -8.80 10.43 7.49
C ILE A 26 -8.85 11.18 6.17
N ASP A 27 -8.16 12.32 6.10
CA ASP A 27 -8.03 13.14 4.88
C ASP A 27 -6.68 12.98 4.19
N HIS A 28 -5.70 12.39 4.89
CA HIS A 28 -4.33 12.24 4.41
C HIS A 28 -3.83 10.83 4.63
N VAL A 29 -3.24 10.25 3.58
CA VAL A 29 -2.59 8.94 3.62
C VAL A 29 -1.15 9.12 3.22
N VAL A 30 -0.23 8.78 4.12
CA VAL A 30 1.19 8.69 3.83
C VAL A 30 1.50 7.22 3.60
N LEU A 31 2.00 6.91 2.40
CA LEU A 31 2.35 5.54 2.03
C LEU A 31 3.85 5.36 2.21
N ASP A 32 4.23 4.26 2.86
CA ASP A 32 5.58 3.76 2.69
C ASP A 32 5.73 3.23 1.25
N LYS A 33 6.93 3.37 0.68
CA LYS A 33 7.16 3.01 -0.71
C LYS A 33 7.64 1.57 -0.85
N THR A 34 8.64 1.17 -0.07
CA THR A 34 9.39 -0.08 -0.29
C THR A 34 8.60 -1.26 0.27
N GLY A 35 8.17 -2.20 -0.57
CA GLY A 35 7.37 -3.36 -0.14
C GLY A 35 5.89 -3.06 0.11
N THR A 36 5.47 -1.79 0.02
CA THR A 36 4.06 -1.37 0.10
C THR A 36 3.55 -0.91 -1.26
N VAL A 37 4.10 0.18 -1.82
CA VAL A 37 3.75 0.65 -3.17
C VAL A 37 4.56 -0.05 -4.25
N THR A 38 5.81 -0.41 -3.94
CA THR A 38 6.71 -1.14 -4.80
C THR A 38 6.91 -2.56 -4.28
N GLU A 39 7.41 -3.47 -5.11
CA GLU A 39 7.69 -4.85 -4.70
C GLU A 39 8.77 -4.98 -3.61
N GLY A 40 9.48 -3.89 -3.29
CA GLY A 40 10.59 -3.91 -2.34
C GLY A 40 11.82 -4.68 -2.84
N ARG A 41 11.88 -4.97 -4.15
CA ARG A 41 12.99 -5.65 -4.81
C ARG A 41 13.54 -4.77 -5.92
N MET A 42 14.87 -4.60 -5.94
CA MET A 42 15.55 -3.82 -6.95
C MET A 42 15.67 -4.61 -8.25
N TYR A 43 15.63 -3.91 -9.37
CA TYR A 43 15.96 -4.45 -10.69
C TYR A 43 16.75 -3.42 -11.49
N LEU A 44 17.54 -3.90 -12.45
CA LEU A 44 18.23 -3.02 -13.40
C LEU A 44 17.19 -2.48 -14.38
N GLU A 45 16.95 -1.17 -14.35
CA GLU A 45 16.01 -0.51 -15.25
C GLU A 45 16.66 -0.11 -16.57
N SER A 46 17.83 0.53 -16.50
CA SER A 46 18.56 0.97 -17.69
C SER A 46 20.05 1.11 -17.40
N VAL A 47 20.85 1.08 -18.47
CA VAL A 47 22.27 1.40 -18.46
C VAL A 47 22.48 2.51 -19.49
N VAL A 48 23.12 3.60 -19.06
CA VAL A 48 23.57 4.65 -19.97
C VAL A 48 25.07 4.48 -20.16
N ALA A 49 25.46 4.00 -21.35
CA ALA A 49 26.85 3.88 -21.73
C ALA A 49 27.42 5.25 -22.12
N ALA A 50 28.70 5.48 -21.80
CA ALA A 50 29.41 6.66 -22.31
C ALA A 50 29.56 6.58 -23.83
N SER A 51 29.60 7.73 -24.49
CA SER A 51 30.02 7.83 -25.88
C SER A 51 31.49 7.42 -25.96
N GLY A 52 31.81 6.35 -26.69
CA GLY A 52 33.20 5.98 -26.96
C GLY A 52 33.82 6.91 -27.98
N ASP A 53 35.10 7.24 -27.80
CA ASP A 53 35.94 7.86 -28.84
C ASP A 53 36.43 6.81 -29.85
#